data_AF-A0A7X7BIV2-F1
#
_entry.id   AF-A0A7X7BIV2-F1
#
_cell.length_a   1.000
_cell.length_b   1.000
_cell.length_c   1.000
_cell.angle_alpha   90.00
_cell.angle_beta   90.00
_cell.angle_gamma   90.00
#
_symmetry.space_group_name_H-M   'P 1'
#
loop_
_entity.id
_entity.type
_entity.pdbx_description
1 polymer ?
#
loop_
_entity_poly.entity_id
_entity_poly.type
_entity_poly.pdbx_seq_one_letter_code
_entity_poly.pdbx_strand_id
1 'polypeptide(L)'
;NEVWRIEEKLVDLINLTLEVISDNPLFYIINSYTSAFSPIVLHNVMETTVNKSYPGKLTSGEIGLRIQSSNLILPCGIFSRWEQEL
;
A
#
# COMPACT_ATOMS: atom_id res chain seq x y z
N ASN A 1 -15.66 -21.83 -0.53
CA ASN A 1 -14.54 -20.95 -0.89
C ASN A 1 -15.08 -19.62 -1.32
N GLU A 2 -14.65 -18.56 -0.65
CA GLU A 2 -14.93 -17.19 -1.10
C GLU A 2 -13.86 -16.78 -2.11
N VAL A 3 -14.27 -16.13 -3.18
CA VAL A 3 -13.34 -15.55 -4.17
C VAL A 3 -12.99 -14.14 -3.69
N TRP A 4 -11.71 -13.89 -3.45
CA TRP A 4 -11.22 -12.57 -3.07
C TRP A 4 -10.56 -11.89 -4.27
N ARG A 5 -11.05 -10.69 -4.61
CA ARG A 5 -10.56 -9.88 -5.73
C ARG A 5 -10.14 -8.53 -5.20
N ILE A 6 -8.87 -8.16 -5.42
CA ILE A 6 -8.28 -6.95 -4.83
C ILE A 6 -9.02 -5.68 -5.27
N GLU A 7 -9.47 -5.64 -6.52
CA GLU A 7 -10.23 -4.53 -7.11
C GLU A 7 -11.53 -4.24 -6.36
N GLU A 8 -12.12 -5.26 -5.74
CA GLU A 8 -13.41 -5.19 -5.08
C GLU A 8 -13.28 -5.13 -3.55
N LYS A 9 -12.20 -5.70 -2.99
CA LYS A 9 -12.09 -5.99 -1.55
C LYS A 9 -11.02 -5.19 -0.82
N LEU A 10 -10.15 -4.48 -1.53
CA LEU A 10 -9.03 -3.77 -0.90
C LEU A 10 -9.49 -2.70 0.10
N VAL A 11 -10.48 -1.89 -0.28
CA VAL A 11 -10.97 -0.80 0.58
C VAL A 11 -11.65 -1.36 1.83
N ASP A 12 -12.47 -2.42 1.68
CA ASP A 12 -13.11 -3.10 2.81
C ASP A 12 -12.07 -3.65 3.78
N LEU A 13 -11.01 -4.28 3.26
CA LEU A 13 -9.90 -4.78 4.08
C LEU A 13 -9.21 -3.64 4.84
N ILE A 14 -8.90 -2.52 4.18
CA ILE A 14 -8.28 -1.37 4.83
C ILE A 14 -9.17 -0.88 5.98
N ASN A 15 -10.47 -0.68 5.73
CA ASN A 15 -11.39 -0.21 6.76
C ASN A 15 -11.43 -1.15 7.97
N LEU A 16 -11.49 -2.47 7.75
CA LEU A 16 -11.44 -3.47 8.83
C LEU A 16 -10.14 -3.40 9.63
N THR A 17 -9.00 -3.16 8.98
CA THR A 17 -7.72 -3.01 9.71
C THR A 17 -7.66 -1.73 10.52
N LEU A 18 -8.31 -0.65 10.08
CA LEU A 18 -8.38 0.61 10.82
C LEU A 18 -9.21 0.49 12.11
N GLU A 19 -10.12 -0.49 12.21
CA GLU A 19 -10.87 -0.77 13.45
C GLU A 19 -10.00 -1.40 14.54
N VAL A 20 -8.88 -2.02 14.17
CA VAL A 20 -7.99 -2.77 15.09
C VAL A 20 -6.57 -2.19 15.15
N ILE A 21 -6.34 -1.08 14.48
CA ILE A 21 -5.06 -0.38 14.53
C ILE A 21 -4.86 0.25 15.92
N SER A 22 -3.61 0.39 16.36
CA SER A 22 -3.30 1.04 17.63
C SER A 22 -3.77 2.50 17.66
N ASP A 23 -4.07 3.04 18.85
CA ASP A 23 -4.45 4.46 19.02
C ASP A 23 -3.41 5.44 18.45
N ASN A 24 -2.14 5.08 18.47
CA ASN A 24 -1.02 5.88 17.93
C ASN A 24 -0.20 5.02 16.93
N PRO A 25 -0.69 4.82 15.70
CA PRO A 25 -0.01 3.98 14.73
C PRO A 25 1.26 4.67 14.22
N LEU A 26 2.38 3.95 14.21
CA LEU A 26 3.63 4.46 13.66
C LEU A 26 3.63 4.43 12.13
N PHE A 27 3.05 3.38 11.54
CA PHE A 27 2.95 3.22 10.10
C PHE A 27 1.85 2.23 9.71
N TYR A 28 1.42 2.32 8.45
CA TYR A 28 0.54 1.35 7.79
C TYR A 28 1.08 1.12 6.38
N ILE A 29 1.18 -0.13 5.93
CA ILE A 29 1.80 -0.44 4.64
C ILE A 29 1.01 -1.51 3.88
N ILE A 30 0.81 -1.25 2.59
CA ILE A 30 0.32 -2.24 1.64
C ILE A 30 1.40 -2.51 0.60
N ASN A 31 1.65 -3.78 0.35
CA ASN A 31 2.45 -4.27 -0.77
C ASN A 31 1.54 -5.07 -1.71
N SER A 32 1.67 -4.86 -3.01
CA SER A 32 0.94 -5.62 -4.04
C SER A 32 1.87 -6.05 -5.17
N TYR A 33 1.67 -7.28 -5.65
CA TYR A 33 2.38 -7.86 -6.80
C TYR A 33 1.51 -7.89 -8.06
N THR A 34 0.30 -7.33 -8.01
CA THR A 34 -0.62 -7.37 -9.16
C THR A 34 -0.28 -6.26 -10.15
N SER A 35 -0.22 -6.61 -11.44
CA SER A 35 0.04 -5.62 -12.50
C SER A 35 -1.14 -4.68 -12.77
N ALA A 36 -2.32 -4.99 -12.25
CA ALA A 36 -3.53 -4.18 -12.43
C ALA A 36 -3.53 -2.90 -11.58
N PHE A 37 -2.71 -2.84 -10.54
CA PHE A 37 -2.58 -1.66 -9.68
C PHE A 37 -1.25 -0.97 -9.94
N SER A 38 -1.31 0.32 -10.23
CA SER A 38 -0.13 1.19 -10.23
C SER A 38 0.10 1.77 -8.82
N PRO A 39 1.33 2.21 -8.50
CA PRO A 39 1.61 2.85 -7.21
C PRO A 39 0.70 4.04 -6.92
N ILE A 40 0.29 4.79 -7.96
CA ILE A 40 -0.60 5.95 -7.82
C ILE A 40 -2.04 5.55 -7.44
N VAL A 41 -2.54 4.41 -7.95
CA VAL A 41 -3.87 3.91 -7.52
C VAL A 41 -3.83 3.55 -6.04
N LEU A 42 -2.78 2.84 -5.62
CA LEU A 42 -2.64 2.46 -4.21
C LEU A 42 -2.44 3.68 -3.30
N HIS A 43 -1.70 4.69 -3.77
CA HIS A 43 -1.58 5.99 -3.11
C HIS A 43 -2.95 6.65 -2.90
N ASN A 44 -3.76 6.78 -3.94
CA ASN A 44 -5.07 7.42 -3.86
C ASN A 44 -6.04 6.65 -2.95
N VAL A 45 -5.98 5.31 -2.97
CA VAL A 45 -6.75 4.47 -2.05
C VAL A 45 -6.34 4.77 -0.61
N MET A 46 -5.04 4.79 -0.30
CA MET A 46 -4.55 5.09 1.06
C MET A 46 -4.83 6.53 1.48
N GLU A 47 -4.76 7.50 0.56
CA GLU A 47 -5.09 8.90 0.79
C GLU A 47 -6.56 9.07 1.23
N THR A 48 -7.47 8.34 0.58
CA THR A 48 -8.91 8.42 0.87
C THR A 48 -9.37 7.52 2.03
N THR A 49 -8.49 6.68 2.56
CA THR A 49 -8.76 5.72 3.66
C THR A 49 -7.88 6.00 4.87
N VAL A 50 -6.66 5.45 4.90
CA VAL A 50 -5.72 5.53 6.03
C VAL A 50 -5.40 6.99 6.36
N ASN A 51 -5.00 7.80 5.37
CA ASN A 51 -4.60 9.19 5.62
C ASN A 51 -5.78 10.08 6.01
N LYS A 52 -6.99 9.72 5.58
CA LYS A 52 -8.22 10.39 5.98
C LYS A 52 -8.54 10.17 7.47
N SER A 53 -8.30 8.96 7.98
CA SER A 53 -8.54 8.62 9.39
C SER A 53 -7.37 9.04 10.29
N TYR A 54 -6.16 8.93 9.78
CA TYR A 54 -4.92 9.26 10.48
C TYR A 54 -4.08 10.17 9.57
N PRO A 55 -4.14 11.50 9.75
CA PRO A 55 -3.31 12.41 8.96
C PRO A 55 -1.82 12.13 9.19
N GLY A 56 -1.07 11.98 8.10
CA GLY A 56 0.37 11.73 8.14
C GLY A 56 0.98 11.74 6.75
N LYS A 57 2.13 11.08 6.60
CA LYS A 57 2.90 11.09 5.36
C LYS A 57 2.67 9.82 4.55
N LEU A 58 2.24 9.97 3.30
CA LEU A 58 2.17 8.88 2.34
C LEU A 58 3.38 8.85 1.41
N THR A 59 4.01 7.68 1.31
CA THR A 59 5.04 7.37 0.32
C THR A 59 4.59 6.17 -0.51
N SER A 60 4.67 6.26 -1.83
CA SER A 60 4.25 5.18 -2.73
C SER A 60 5.22 5.04 -3.89
N GLY A 61 5.41 3.80 -4.36
CA GLY A 61 6.36 3.53 -5.43
C GLY A 61 6.39 2.07 -5.84
N GLU A 62 7.39 1.76 -6.66
CA GLU A 62 7.67 0.40 -7.11
C GLU A 62 8.77 -0.24 -6.24
N ILE A 63 8.66 -1.55 -6.08
CA ILE A 63 9.68 -2.39 -5.46
C ILE A 63 10.45 -3.05 -6.61
N GLY A 64 11.77 -2.92 -6.60
CA GLY A 64 12.62 -3.53 -7.61
C GLY A 64 13.87 -4.17 -7.02
N LEU A 65 14.32 -5.26 -7.65
CA LEU A 65 15.58 -5.93 -7.33
C LEU A 65 16.62 -5.61 -8.41
N ARG A 66 17.80 -5.16 -8.00
CA ARG A 66 18.90 -4.92 -8.94
C ARG A 66 19.43 -6.27 -9.46
N ILE A 67 19.51 -6.41 -10.79
CA ILE A 67 20.07 -7.61 -11.43
C ILE A 67 21.60 -7.52 -11.35
N GLN A 68 22.27 -8.54 -10.79
CA GLN A 68 23.73 -8.49 -10.58
C GLN A 68 24.54 -8.40 -11.88
N SER A 69 24.06 -9.02 -12.96
CA SER A 69 24.77 -9.11 -14.24
C SER A 69 24.51 -7.94 -15.21
N SER A 70 23.70 -6.94 -14.81
CA SER A 70 23.36 -5.81 -15.69
C SER A 70 22.99 -4.56 -14.88
N ASN A 71 22.72 -3.43 -15.57
CA ASN A 71 22.19 -2.22 -14.94
C ASN A 71 20.65 -2.21 -14.85
N LEU A 72 19.99 -3.34 -15.15
CA LEU A 72 18.53 -3.44 -15.13
C LEU A 72 17.99 -3.69 -13.72
N ILE A 73 16.74 -3.25 -13.50
CA ILE A 73 15.96 -3.48 -12.29
C ILE A 73 14.84 -4.47 -12.64
N LEU A 74 14.75 -5.56 -11.88
CA LEU A 74 13.64 -6.51 -11.95
C LEU A 74 12.46 -5.95 -11.15
N PRO A 75 11.30 -5.65 -11.76
CA PRO A 75 10.11 -5.21 -11.03
C PRO A 75 9.60 -6.33 -10.11
N CYS A 76 9.31 -6.00 -8.87
CA CYS A 76 8.92 -6.93 -7.81
C CYS A 76 7.67 -6.45 -7.05
N GLY A 77 6.87 -5.58 -7.66
CA GLY A 77 5.60 -5.12 -7.10
C GLY A 77 5.59 -3.63 -6.79
N ILE A 78 4.56 -3.21 -6.06
CA ILE A 78 4.31 -1.83 -5.67
C ILE A 78 4.07 -1.75 -4.17
N PHE A 79 4.25 -0.57 -3.61
CA PHE A 79 3.87 -0.30 -2.23
C PHE A 79 3.23 1.07 -2.07
N SER A 80 2.43 1.19 -1.02
CA SER A 80 2.07 2.46 -0.41
C SER A 80 2.20 2.32 1.09
N ARG A 81 2.89 3.28 1.70
CA ARG A 81 3.18 3.34 3.12
C ARG A 81 2.71 4.68 3.65
N TRP A 82 1.86 4.64 4.65
CA TRP A 82 1.54 5.76 5.52
C TRP A 82 2.44 5.69 6.76
N GLU A 83 2.94 6.83 7.22
CA GLU A 83 3.72 6.96 8.45
C GLU A 83 3.25 8.18 9.23
N GLN A 84 3.29 8.08 10.56
CA GLN A 84 3.06 9.22 11.42
C GLN A 84 4.09 10.32 11.12
N GLU A 85 3.62 11.54 10.86
CA GLU A 85 4.49 12.71 10.77
C GLU A 85 4.60 13.32 12.17
N LEU A 86 5.84 13.40 12.69
CA LEU A 86 6.17 13.95 14.02
C LEU A 86 6.24 15.48 14.00
#